data_AF-A0A1I2GJ22-F1
#
_entry.id   AF-A0A1I2GJ22-F1
#
_cell.length_a   1.000
_cell.length_b   1.000
_cell.length_c   1.000
_cell.angle_alpha   90.00
_cell.angle_beta   90.00
_cell.angle_gamma   90.00
#
_symmetry.space_group_name_H-M   'P 1'
#
loop_
_entity.id
_entity.type
_entity.pdbx_description
1 polymer ?
#
loop_
_entity_poly.entity_id
_entity_poly.type
_entity_poly.pdbx_seq_one_letter_code
_entity_poly.pdbx_strand_id
1 'polypeptide(L)'
;MYRVSVHKTLQNPGSYIFGKKNQLKKVFFNLLKNAFEAIPENGSIYIAHMSTENEVIISIRDTGVGIPQEKLGLLGTPFYTTKENGTGMGLTLVFSVIYQHNGSIEVQSSEDGGTQFTITFPKETNKIGVKEVIYLELEATMSLKDFFVVNRSNFEQRLLLEAVNVRDKIDEILAIGNINLLDNAHKLVLFIIDGKEHEAIAFAKREGITWAKHSLTLAFKLEWVQAVRRVLWDFLYNYDRLNNHNDSKEHYYSMEKSINQLMDQFLNQFFISYSQFKDDLIRAQREMVEDLSVPIIPLTRATSILPLIGAIDGFRANTIEDKVISQIGNNRIETLIIDLSGVMEMNEDVVKQFISVFDGINMMGCQPIVTGLRPEVVKMMIRSGLSFEQKAITKGTLQQALEDHLTAR
;
A
#
# COMPACT_ATOMS: atom_id res chain seq x y z
N MET A 1 -21.84 -28.00 11.06
CA MET A 1 -21.46 -28.91 9.95
C MET A 1 -22.21 -28.44 8.73
N TYR A 2 -21.51 -27.90 7.73
CA TYR A 2 -22.13 -27.50 6.45
C TYR A 2 -22.75 -28.73 5.78
N ARG A 3 -24.00 -28.63 5.31
CA ARG A 3 -24.67 -29.69 4.54
C ARG A 3 -24.50 -29.41 3.04
N VAL A 4 -23.26 -29.51 2.58
CA VAL A 4 -22.88 -29.20 1.19
C VAL A 4 -22.64 -30.49 0.40
N SER A 5 -23.31 -30.64 -0.73
CA SER A 5 -23.07 -31.74 -1.68
C SER A 5 -22.00 -31.34 -2.70
N VAL A 6 -21.01 -32.20 -2.92
CA VAL A 6 -19.96 -31.95 -3.93
C VAL A 6 -20.17 -32.87 -5.12
N HIS A 7 -20.41 -32.28 -6.29
CA HIS A 7 -20.59 -32.99 -7.56
C HIS A 7 -19.35 -32.80 -8.43
N LYS A 8 -18.86 -33.88 -9.04
CA LYS A 8 -17.66 -33.86 -9.89
C LYS A 8 -17.97 -34.41 -11.28
N THR A 9 -17.61 -33.65 -12.30
CA THR A 9 -17.73 -34.06 -13.71
C THR A 9 -16.36 -33.90 -14.36
N LEU A 10 -15.58 -34.97 -14.37
CA LEU A 10 -14.19 -34.94 -14.84
C LEU A 10 -14.10 -35.67 -16.19
N GLN A 11 -14.00 -34.91 -17.28
CA GLN A 11 -13.78 -35.44 -18.62
C GLN A 11 -12.27 -35.47 -18.89
N ASN A 12 -11.71 -36.63 -19.25
CA ASN A 12 -10.28 -36.83 -19.54
C ASN A 12 -9.32 -36.58 -18.36
N PRO A 13 -9.41 -37.38 -17.27
CA PRO A 13 -8.59 -37.19 -16.06
C PRO A 13 -7.08 -37.41 -16.24
N GLY A 14 -6.63 -37.94 -17.39
CA GLY A 14 -5.23 -38.11 -17.73
C GLY A 14 -4.56 -36.87 -18.34
N SER A 15 -5.22 -35.70 -18.31
CA SER A 15 -4.68 -34.46 -18.86
C SER A 15 -3.71 -33.81 -17.87
N TYR A 16 -2.61 -33.27 -18.40
CA TYR A 16 -1.57 -32.60 -17.61
C TYR A 16 -1.42 -31.13 -18.01
N ILE A 17 -1.03 -30.30 -17.05
CA ILE A 17 -0.63 -28.91 -17.26
C ILE A 17 0.77 -28.72 -16.67
N PHE A 18 1.56 -27.82 -17.25
CA PHE A 18 2.86 -27.43 -16.72
C PHE A 18 2.71 -26.33 -15.67
N GLY A 19 3.43 -26.42 -14.55
CA GLY A 19 3.31 -25.44 -13.49
C GLY A 19 3.97 -25.76 -12.16
N LYS A 20 3.97 -24.76 -11.28
CA LYS A 20 4.38 -24.89 -9.88
C LYS A 20 3.25 -25.54 -9.08
N LYS A 21 3.27 -26.88 -9.01
CA LYS A 21 2.27 -27.74 -8.32
C LYS A 21 1.76 -27.18 -6.98
N ASN A 22 2.65 -26.71 -6.11
CA ASN A 22 2.27 -26.20 -4.77
C ASN A 22 1.48 -24.88 -4.84
N GLN A 23 1.72 -24.03 -5.83
CA GLN A 23 0.97 -22.80 -6.02
C GLN A 23 -0.43 -23.11 -6.56
N LEU A 24 -0.54 -23.98 -7.57
CA LEU A 24 -1.84 -24.41 -8.12
C LEU A 24 -2.70 -25.12 -7.08
N LYS A 25 -2.11 -25.93 -6.19
CA LYS A 25 -2.83 -26.48 -5.03
C LYS A 25 -3.45 -25.39 -4.14
N LYS A 26 -2.72 -24.30 -3.88
CA LYS A 26 -3.23 -23.17 -3.10
C LYS A 26 -4.37 -22.45 -3.83
N VAL A 27 -4.29 -22.35 -5.16
CA VAL A 27 -5.36 -21.77 -6.00
C VAL A 27 -6.67 -22.54 -5.79
N PHE A 28 -6.66 -23.85 -6.05
CA PHE A 28 -7.87 -24.67 -5.93
C PHE A 28 -8.38 -24.71 -4.49
N PHE A 29 -7.49 -24.74 -3.51
CA PHE A 29 -7.87 -24.65 -2.10
C PHE A 29 -8.63 -23.36 -1.79
N ASN A 30 -8.12 -22.20 -2.23
CA ASN A 30 -8.77 -20.91 -1.97
C ASN A 30 -10.13 -20.79 -2.65
N LEU A 31 -10.26 -21.29 -3.89
CA LEU A 31 -11.53 -21.27 -4.61
C LEU A 31 -12.57 -22.18 -3.96
N LEU A 32 -12.18 -23.40 -3.57
CA LEU A 32 -13.06 -24.31 -2.85
C LEU A 32 -13.45 -23.76 -1.47
N LYS A 33 -12.50 -23.18 -0.73
CA LYS A 33 -12.77 -22.51 0.55
C LYS A 33 -13.79 -21.38 0.38
N ASN A 34 -13.65 -20.55 -0.64
CA ASN A 34 -14.61 -19.49 -0.93
C ASN A 34 -16.01 -20.05 -1.28
N ALA A 35 -16.08 -21.12 -2.08
CA ALA A 35 -17.32 -21.79 -2.42
C ALA A 35 -18.04 -22.35 -1.18
N PHE A 36 -17.31 -22.99 -0.25
CA PHE A 36 -17.88 -23.46 1.02
C PHE A 36 -18.37 -22.30 1.90
N GLU A 37 -17.59 -21.21 1.99
CA GLU A 37 -17.95 -20.04 2.82
C GLU A 37 -19.13 -19.25 2.25
N ALA A 38 -19.41 -19.34 0.95
CA ALA A 38 -20.55 -18.67 0.31
C ALA A 38 -21.89 -19.39 0.57
N ILE A 39 -21.88 -20.65 1.01
CA ILE A 39 -23.09 -21.45 1.22
C ILE A 39 -23.51 -21.37 2.71
N PRO A 40 -24.63 -20.70 3.03
CA PRO A 40 -25.02 -20.45 4.43
C PRO A 40 -25.48 -21.70 5.19
N GLU A 41 -26.24 -22.61 4.58
CA GLU A 41 -26.75 -23.83 5.25
C GLU A 41 -26.68 -25.09 4.39
N ASN A 42 -27.47 -25.12 3.31
CA ASN A 42 -27.54 -26.23 2.36
C ASN A 42 -27.20 -25.71 0.96
N GLY A 43 -26.48 -26.50 0.18
CA GLY A 43 -26.14 -26.14 -1.19
C GLY A 43 -25.22 -27.15 -1.85
N SER A 44 -24.79 -26.83 -3.06
CA SER A 44 -23.97 -27.70 -3.87
C SER A 44 -22.76 -26.98 -4.43
N ILE A 45 -21.64 -27.70 -4.50
CA ILE A 45 -20.44 -27.28 -5.22
C ILE A 45 -20.25 -28.25 -6.39
N TYR A 46 -20.12 -27.70 -7.59
CA TYR A 46 -19.89 -28.42 -8.82
C TYR A 46 -18.45 -28.17 -9.27
N ILE A 47 -17.69 -29.24 -9.45
CA ILE A 47 -16.33 -29.19 -10.00
C ILE A 47 -16.36 -29.89 -11.34
N ALA A 48 -16.19 -29.14 -12.42
CA ALA A 48 -16.08 -29.71 -13.75
C ALA A 48 -14.67 -29.53 -14.29
N HIS A 49 -14.21 -30.53 -15.03
CA HIS A 49 -12.96 -30.51 -15.76
C HIS A 49 -13.24 -31.00 -17.16
N MET A 50 -12.78 -30.24 -18.15
CA MET A 50 -12.75 -30.66 -19.54
C MET A 50 -11.38 -30.36 -20.13
N SER A 51 -11.07 -31.09 -21.19
CA SER A 51 -9.78 -30.97 -21.84
C SER A 51 -9.98 -30.98 -23.34
N THR A 52 -9.50 -29.93 -24.00
CA THR A 52 -9.50 -29.78 -25.45
C THR A 52 -8.14 -30.21 -26.01
N GLU A 53 -7.90 -30.04 -27.30
CA GLU A 53 -6.58 -30.34 -27.89
C GLU A 53 -5.46 -29.48 -27.28
N ASN A 54 -5.72 -28.18 -27.04
CA ASN A 54 -4.71 -27.22 -26.63
C ASN A 54 -4.84 -26.75 -25.17
N GLU A 55 -5.97 -27.01 -24.51
CA GLU A 55 -6.28 -26.42 -23.21
C GLU A 55 -6.89 -27.41 -22.21
N VAL A 56 -6.77 -27.05 -20.94
CA VAL A 56 -7.42 -27.68 -19.79
C VAL A 56 -8.27 -26.63 -19.12
N ILE A 57 -9.58 -26.89 -19.06
CA ILE A 57 -10.56 -25.97 -18.48
C ILE A 57 -11.13 -26.59 -17.22
N ILE A 58 -11.08 -25.84 -16.13
CA ILE A 58 -11.57 -26.24 -14.81
C ILE A 58 -12.61 -25.22 -14.37
N SER A 59 -13.82 -25.69 -14.06
CA SER A 59 -14.84 -24.84 -13.45
C SER A 59 -15.16 -25.28 -12.03
N ILE A 60 -15.29 -24.30 -11.14
CA ILE A 60 -15.75 -24.47 -9.76
C ILE A 60 -16.95 -23.55 -9.59
N ARG A 61 -18.13 -24.15 -9.43
CA ARG A 61 -19.38 -23.44 -9.23
C ARG A 61 -19.99 -23.78 -7.89
N ASP A 62 -20.45 -22.78 -7.14
CA ASP A 62 -21.27 -22.94 -5.95
C ASP A 62 -22.71 -22.46 -6.19
N THR A 63 -23.61 -22.86 -5.29
CA THR A 63 -25.00 -22.38 -5.22
C THR A 63 -25.23 -21.48 -4.01
N GLY A 64 -24.17 -20.84 -3.53
CA GLY A 64 -24.22 -19.96 -2.36
C GLY A 64 -24.76 -18.57 -2.70
N VAL A 65 -24.53 -17.63 -1.78
CA VAL A 65 -24.76 -16.20 -2.05
C VAL A 65 -23.72 -15.74 -3.06
N GLY A 66 -24.18 -15.19 -4.18
CA GLY A 66 -23.30 -14.72 -5.23
C GLY A 66 -22.69 -13.35 -4.95
N ILE A 67 -21.94 -12.86 -5.93
CA ILE A 67 -21.19 -11.61 -5.89
C ILE A 67 -21.98 -10.59 -6.74
N PRO A 68 -22.32 -9.41 -6.17
CA PRO A 68 -22.94 -8.32 -6.91
C PRO A 68 -22.13 -7.93 -8.16
N GLN A 69 -22.78 -7.61 -9.28
CA GLN A 69 -22.09 -7.28 -10.53
C GLN A 69 -21.08 -6.14 -10.39
N GLU A 70 -21.44 -5.11 -9.65
CA GLU A 70 -20.57 -3.96 -9.35
C GLU A 70 -19.27 -4.35 -8.61
N LYS A 71 -19.26 -5.51 -7.93
CA LYS A 71 -18.10 -6.03 -7.18
C LYS A 71 -17.27 -7.03 -7.96
N LEU A 72 -17.75 -7.52 -9.11
CA LEU A 72 -17.02 -8.49 -9.94
C LEU A 72 -15.71 -7.92 -10.47
N GLY A 73 -15.70 -6.66 -10.91
CA GLY A 73 -14.50 -5.97 -11.39
C GLY A 73 -13.44 -5.70 -10.31
N LEU A 74 -13.79 -5.87 -9.03
CA LEU A 74 -12.88 -5.70 -7.90
C LEU A 74 -12.26 -7.02 -7.43
N LEU A 75 -12.71 -8.17 -7.96
CA LEU A 75 -12.17 -9.48 -7.59
C LEU A 75 -10.71 -9.60 -8.03
N GLY A 76 -9.87 -10.09 -7.12
CA GLY A 76 -8.42 -10.17 -7.34
C GLY A 76 -7.66 -8.89 -6.97
N THR A 77 -8.35 -7.81 -6.59
CA THR A 77 -7.72 -6.62 -6.00
C THR A 77 -7.09 -6.99 -4.65
N PRO A 78 -5.78 -6.74 -4.43
CA PRO A 78 -5.12 -7.00 -3.15
C PRO A 78 -5.87 -6.33 -1.99
N PHE A 79 -6.08 -7.07 -0.90
CA PHE A 79 -6.76 -6.63 0.33
C PHE A 79 -8.25 -6.29 0.18
N TYR A 80 -8.83 -6.43 -1.01
CA TYR A 80 -10.27 -6.31 -1.18
C TYR A 80 -10.97 -7.57 -0.65
N THR A 81 -11.87 -7.37 0.31
CA THR A 81 -12.68 -8.43 0.91
C THR A 81 -14.05 -7.89 1.28
N THR A 82 -15.09 -8.69 1.07
CA THR A 82 -16.45 -8.41 1.56
C THR A 82 -16.73 -9.10 2.89
N LYS A 83 -15.75 -9.82 3.45
CA LYS A 83 -15.85 -10.61 4.69
C LYS A 83 -15.25 -9.85 5.87
N GLU A 84 -15.95 -9.80 7.00
CA GLU A 84 -15.51 -9.11 8.24
C GLU A 84 -14.12 -9.53 8.74
N ASN A 85 -13.73 -10.81 8.56
CA ASN A 85 -12.43 -11.35 8.96
C ASN A 85 -11.54 -11.78 7.77
N GLY A 86 -11.85 -11.32 6.56
CA GLY A 86 -11.10 -11.69 5.36
C GLY A 86 -9.86 -10.84 5.15
N THR A 87 -8.71 -11.46 4.85
CA THR A 87 -7.48 -10.71 4.54
C THR A 87 -7.44 -10.12 3.13
N GLY A 88 -8.41 -10.44 2.27
CA GLY A 88 -8.44 -10.03 0.85
C GLY A 88 -7.28 -10.58 -0.01
N MET A 89 -6.46 -11.48 0.53
CA MET A 89 -5.28 -12.03 -0.15
C MET A 89 -5.59 -13.32 -0.94
N GLY A 90 -6.70 -13.99 -0.63
CA GLY A 90 -7.03 -15.31 -1.18
C GLY A 90 -7.23 -15.32 -2.68
N LEU A 91 -8.12 -14.44 -3.19
CA LEU A 91 -8.38 -14.32 -4.62
C LEU A 91 -7.22 -13.64 -5.35
N THR A 92 -6.59 -12.63 -4.76
CA THR A 92 -5.37 -12.01 -5.30
C THR A 92 -4.27 -13.04 -5.63
N LEU A 93 -4.06 -14.01 -4.73
CA LEU A 93 -3.16 -15.15 -4.99
C LEU A 93 -3.65 -16.01 -6.16
N VAL A 94 -4.96 -16.29 -6.23
CA VAL A 94 -5.57 -17.10 -7.29
C VAL A 94 -5.29 -16.49 -8.66
N PHE A 95 -5.63 -15.21 -8.85
CA PHE A 95 -5.42 -14.49 -10.12
C PHE A 95 -3.93 -14.44 -10.48
N SER A 96 -3.06 -14.11 -9.52
CA SER A 96 -1.61 -14.03 -9.76
C SER A 96 -1.00 -15.38 -10.18
N VAL A 97 -1.38 -16.47 -9.52
CA VAL A 97 -0.85 -17.80 -9.86
C VAL A 97 -1.38 -18.25 -11.21
N ILE A 98 -2.67 -18.09 -11.50
CA ILE A 98 -3.23 -18.49 -12.81
C ILE A 98 -2.53 -17.73 -13.95
N TYR A 99 -2.34 -16.41 -13.77
CA TYR A 99 -1.61 -15.58 -14.73
C TYR A 99 -0.15 -16.05 -14.93
N GLN A 100 0.57 -16.37 -13.85
CA GLN A 100 1.94 -16.91 -13.91
C GLN A 100 2.05 -18.25 -14.65
N HIS A 101 0.92 -18.94 -14.85
CA HIS A 101 0.82 -20.20 -15.58
C HIS A 101 0.25 -20.02 -16.99
N ASN A 102 0.24 -18.78 -17.50
CA ASN A 102 -0.35 -18.41 -18.79
C ASN A 102 -1.83 -18.81 -18.92
N GLY A 103 -2.52 -18.94 -17.78
CA GLY A 103 -3.93 -19.25 -17.76
C GLY A 103 -4.79 -18.00 -17.69
N SER A 104 -6.07 -18.17 -18.02
CA SER A 104 -7.11 -17.16 -17.81
C SER A 104 -8.06 -17.60 -16.71
N ILE A 105 -8.72 -16.63 -16.09
CA ILE A 105 -9.80 -16.87 -15.13
C ILE A 105 -10.98 -15.96 -15.46
N GLU A 106 -12.16 -16.56 -15.53
CA GLU A 106 -13.43 -15.87 -15.72
C GLU A 106 -14.33 -16.13 -14.51
N VAL A 107 -15.09 -15.12 -14.12
CA VAL A 107 -16.01 -15.20 -12.99
C VAL A 107 -17.41 -14.83 -13.46
N GLN A 108 -18.36 -15.74 -13.27
CA GLN A 108 -19.77 -15.50 -13.49
C GLN A 108 -20.49 -15.61 -12.15
N SER A 109 -21.23 -14.58 -11.76
CA SER A 109 -21.95 -14.58 -10.50
C SER A 109 -23.18 -13.68 -10.57
N SER A 110 -24.16 -14.01 -9.74
CA SER A 110 -25.36 -13.20 -9.50
C SER A 110 -25.76 -13.39 -8.04
N GLU A 111 -26.22 -12.33 -7.36
CA GLU A 111 -26.49 -12.34 -5.91
C GLU A 111 -27.31 -13.56 -5.44
N ASP A 112 -28.32 -13.97 -6.22
CA ASP A 112 -29.22 -15.09 -5.89
C ASP A 112 -28.90 -16.41 -6.63
N GLY A 113 -27.80 -16.47 -7.40
CA GLY A 113 -27.50 -17.59 -8.32
C GLY A 113 -26.17 -18.32 -8.10
N GLY A 114 -25.45 -17.99 -7.01
CA GLY A 114 -24.13 -18.52 -6.71
C GLY A 114 -23.02 -17.95 -7.58
N THR A 115 -21.82 -18.50 -7.46
CA THR A 115 -20.64 -18.06 -8.20
C THR A 115 -19.98 -19.21 -8.96
N GLN A 116 -19.55 -18.94 -10.18
CA GLN A 116 -18.75 -19.85 -11.01
C GLN A 116 -17.42 -19.19 -11.37
N PHE A 117 -16.33 -19.86 -11.00
CA PHE A 117 -14.99 -19.57 -11.50
C PHE A 117 -14.65 -20.57 -12.61
N THR A 118 -14.27 -20.07 -13.79
CA THR A 118 -13.77 -20.87 -14.91
C THR A 118 -12.30 -20.53 -15.12
N ILE A 119 -11.43 -21.53 -15.07
CA ILE A 119 -9.98 -21.38 -15.21
C ILE A 119 -9.55 -22.16 -16.44
N THR A 120 -8.81 -21.52 -17.33
CA THR A 120 -8.30 -22.15 -18.55
C THR A 120 -6.78 -22.13 -18.51
N PHE A 121 -6.15 -23.30 -18.71
CA PHE A 121 -4.70 -23.45 -18.82
C PHE A 121 -4.32 -24.03 -20.18
N PRO A 122 -3.23 -23.58 -20.81
CA PRO A 122 -2.68 -24.24 -21.99
C PRO A 122 -2.04 -25.59 -21.61
N LYS A 123 -2.23 -26.62 -22.45
CA LYS A 123 -1.62 -27.96 -22.30
C LYS A 123 -0.14 -27.95 -22.65
N GLU A 124 0.20 -27.26 -23.72
CA GLU A 124 1.58 -27.02 -24.11
C GLU A 124 1.99 -25.65 -23.60
N THR A 125 2.99 -25.62 -22.72
CA THR A 125 3.79 -24.40 -22.57
C THR A 125 4.70 -24.32 -23.78
N ASN A 126 4.21 -23.83 -24.91
CA ASN A 126 5.10 -23.36 -25.96
C ASN A 126 5.93 -22.22 -25.35
N LYS A 127 7.16 -22.59 -24.96
CA LYS A 127 8.23 -21.79 -24.36
C LYS A 127 7.93 -21.22 -22.97
N ILE A 128 8.80 -21.56 -22.02
CA ILE A 128 8.95 -20.87 -20.75
C ILE A 128 9.23 -19.38 -21.06
N GLY A 129 8.28 -18.51 -20.74
CA GLY A 129 8.54 -17.09 -20.47
C GLY A 129 8.72 -16.12 -21.64
N VAL A 130 8.47 -16.49 -22.90
CA VAL A 130 8.51 -15.52 -24.01
C VAL A 130 7.31 -15.71 -24.92
N LYS A 131 6.39 -14.73 -24.94
CA LYS A 131 5.29 -14.73 -25.92
C LYS A 131 5.79 -14.02 -27.18
N GLU A 132 5.75 -14.71 -28.31
CA GLU A 132 6.11 -14.15 -29.62
C GLU A 132 5.32 -12.87 -29.86
N VAL A 133 6.02 -11.76 -30.12
CA VAL A 133 5.38 -10.54 -30.61
C VAL A 133 5.25 -10.73 -32.12
N ILE A 134 4.02 -10.82 -32.62
CA ILE A 134 3.72 -11.41 -33.93
C ILE A 134 4.17 -10.51 -35.10
N TYR A 135 4.56 -9.25 -34.87
CA TYR A 135 5.07 -8.36 -35.91
C TYR A 135 6.12 -7.38 -35.33
N LEU A 136 7.39 -7.74 -35.32
CA LEU A 136 8.50 -6.83 -34.97
C LEU A 136 9.31 -6.54 -36.23
N GLU A 137 9.58 -5.26 -36.48
CA GLU A 137 10.39 -4.80 -37.59
C GLU A 137 11.87 -4.84 -37.22
N LEU A 138 12.68 -5.49 -38.06
CA LEU A 138 14.13 -5.54 -37.92
C LEU A 138 14.77 -5.34 -39.30
N GLU A 139 15.65 -4.35 -39.41
CA GLU A 139 16.54 -4.19 -40.55
C GLU A 139 17.92 -4.79 -40.24
N ALA A 140 18.60 -5.32 -41.26
CA ALA A 140 19.97 -5.82 -41.09
C ALA A 140 20.86 -4.66 -40.61
N THR A 141 21.58 -4.86 -39.49
CA THR A 141 22.45 -3.88 -38.78
C THR A 141 21.77 -2.91 -37.80
N MET A 142 20.46 -3.04 -37.56
CA MET A 142 19.75 -2.22 -36.58
C MET A 142 20.25 -2.47 -35.15
N SER A 143 20.55 -1.41 -34.40
CA SER A 143 20.93 -1.53 -32.98
C SER A 143 19.74 -1.90 -32.10
N LEU A 144 19.98 -2.45 -30.91
CA LEU A 144 18.92 -2.77 -29.94
C LEU A 144 18.06 -1.53 -29.58
N LYS A 145 18.68 -0.35 -29.54
CA LYS A 145 17.99 0.91 -29.32
C LYS A 145 17.07 1.26 -30.48
N ASP A 146 17.58 1.21 -31.72
CA ASP A 146 16.79 1.55 -32.90
C ASP A 146 15.65 0.55 -33.09
N PHE A 147 15.91 -0.73 -32.81
CA PHE A 147 14.90 -1.78 -32.78
C PHE A 147 13.78 -1.46 -31.79
N PHE A 148 14.12 -1.03 -30.57
CA PHE A 148 13.12 -0.61 -29.60
C PHE A 148 12.32 0.60 -30.07
N VAL A 149 12.98 1.60 -30.66
CA VAL A 149 12.35 2.84 -31.15
C VAL A 149 11.38 2.57 -32.30
N VAL A 150 11.76 1.75 -33.27
CA VAL A 150 10.89 1.37 -34.40
C VAL A 150 9.68 0.58 -33.88
N ASN A 151 9.90 -0.31 -32.91
CA ASN A 151 8.85 -1.16 -32.35
C ASN A 151 8.14 -0.56 -31.14
N ARG A 152 8.16 0.77 -30.98
CA ARG A 152 7.58 1.49 -29.84
C ARG A 152 6.11 1.14 -29.60
N SER A 153 5.30 1.14 -30.65
CA SER A 153 3.85 0.84 -30.53
C SER A 153 3.58 -0.61 -30.13
N ASN A 154 4.41 -1.55 -30.61
CA ASN A 154 4.33 -2.96 -30.21
C ASN A 154 4.67 -3.13 -28.72
N PHE A 155 5.64 -2.36 -28.21
CA PHE A 155 6.00 -2.38 -26.80
C PHE A 155 4.83 -1.89 -25.94
N GLU A 156 4.18 -0.78 -26.32
CA GLU A 156 3.03 -0.24 -25.60
C GLU A 156 1.88 -1.24 -25.54
N GLN A 157 1.49 -1.80 -26.69
CA GLN A 157 0.42 -2.80 -26.74
C GLN A 157 0.72 -4.00 -25.85
N ARG A 158 1.96 -4.51 -25.89
CA ARG A 158 2.36 -5.64 -25.05
C ARG A 158 2.39 -5.28 -23.56
N LEU A 159 2.83 -4.08 -23.22
CA LEU A 159 2.83 -3.59 -21.84
C LEU A 159 1.42 -3.48 -21.26
N LEU A 160 0.45 -3.02 -22.06
CA LEU A 160 -0.95 -2.96 -21.67
C LEU A 160 -1.56 -4.36 -21.48
N LEU A 161 -1.12 -5.37 -22.23
CA LEU A 161 -1.53 -6.76 -22.04
C LEU A 161 -0.92 -7.37 -20.77
N GLU A 162 0.31 -6.98 -20.40
CA GLU A 162 1.02 -7.49 -19.22
C GLU A 162 0.63 -6.82 -17.90
N ALA A 163 0.04 -5.63 -17.96
CA ALA A 163 -0.34 -4.81 -16.82
C ALA A 163 -1.87 -4.62 -16.77
N VAL A 164 -2.61 -5.72 -16.65
CA VAL A 164 -4.08 -5.75 -16.76
C VAL A 164 -4.75 -4.75 -15.81
N ASN A 165 -4.31 -4.67 -14.55
CA ASN A 165 -4.94 -3.76 -13.59
C ASN A 165 -4.56 -2.29 -13.83
N VAL A 166 -3.42 -2.04 -14.46
CA VAL A 166 -2.94 -0.69 -14.76
C VAL A 166 -3.55 -0.16 -16.05
N ARG A 167 -3.77 -1.04 -17.04
CA ARG A 167 -4.39 -0.72 -18.34
C ARG A 167 -5.71 0.04 -18.17
N ASP A 168 -6.58 -0.48 -17.31
CA ASP A 168 -7.93 0.06 -17.14
C ASP A 168 -7.93 1.41 -16.39
N LYS A 169 -6.78 1.85 -15.87
CA LYS A 169 -6.59 3.11 -15.13
C LYS A 169 -5.62 4.08 -15.79
N ILE A 170 -5.06 3.77 -16.96
CA ILE A 170 -4.03 4.60 -17.59
C ILE A 170 -4.56 6.00 -17.93
N ASP A 171 -5.77 6.09 -18.45
CA ASP A 171 -6.38 7.38 -18.79
C ASP A 171 -6.69 8.21 -17.54
N GLU A 172 -7.09 7.57 -16.45
CA GLU A 172 -7.29 8.21 -15.14
C GLU A 172 -5.96 8.74 -14.59
N ILE A 173 -4.89 7.95 -14.69
CA ILE A 173 -3.54 8.33 -14.23
C ILE A 173 -2.98 9.49 -15.03
N LEU A 174 -3.24 9.51 -16.34
CA LEU A 174 -2.86 10.63 -17.21
C LEU A 174 -3.69 11.88 -16.87
N ALA A 175 -5.02 11.76 -16.75
CA ALA A 175 -5.92 12.89 -16.53
C ALA A 175 -5.76 13.54 -15.15
N ILE A 176 -5.62 12.74 -14.09
CA ILE A 176 -5.52 13.22 -12.70
C ILE A 176 -4.06 13.51 -12.32
N GLY A 177 -3.14 12.69 -12.84
CA GLY A 177 -1.73 12.73 -12.46
C GLY A 177 -0.83 13.56 -13.36
N ASN A 178 -1.27 13.86 -14.59
CA ASN A 178 -0.39 14.27 -15.69
C ASN A 178 0.83 13.31 -15.84
N ILE A 179 0.64 12.03 -15.48
CA ILE A 179 1.67 10.99 -15.56
C ILE A 179 1.39 10.18 -16.81
N ASN A 180 2.24 10.31 -17.82
CA ASN A 180 2.21 9.43 -18.99
C ASN A 180 3.01 8.15 -18.69
N LEU A 181 2.31 7.11 -18.24
CA LEU A 181 2.92 5.84 -17.86
C LEU A 181 3.65 5.16 -19.02
N LEU A 182 3.08 5.20 -20.23
CA LEU A 182 3.68 4.59 -21.41
C LEU A 182 4.98 5.30 -21.80
N ASP A 183 4.97 6.63 -21.86
CA ASP A 183 6.16 7.43 -22.14
C ASP A 183 7.27 7.23 -21.09
N ASN A 184 6.87 7.11 -19.82
CA ASN A 184 7.78 6.78 -18.73
C ASN A 184 8.42 5.39 -18.88
N ALA A 185 7.64 4.39 -19.29
CA ALA A 185 8.15 3.05 -19.57
C ALA A 185 9.17 3.07 -20.71
N HIS A 186 8.92 3.83 -21.78
CA HIS A 186 9.88 4.01 -22.88
C HIS A 186 11.18 4.65 -22.41
N LYS A 187 11.10 5.75 -21.66
CA LYS A 187 12.29 6.43 -21.11
C LYS A 187 13.12 5.49 -20.25
N LEU A 188 12.46 4.74 -19.37
CA LEU A 188 13.13 3.74 -18.54
C LEU A 188 13.88 2.71 -19.39
N VAL A 189 13.19 2.09 -20.35
CA VAL A 189 13.80 1.08 -21.23
C VAL A 189 14.97 1.65 -22.03
N LEU A 190 14.84 2.85 -22.58
CA LEU A 190 15.94 3.51 -23.29
C LEU A 190 17.15 3.79 -22.39
N PHE A 191 16.95 4.20 -21.13
CA PHE A 191 18.06 4.37 -20.20
C PHE A 191 18.76 3.05 -19.87
N ILE A 192 18.00 1.96 -19.77
CA ILE A 192 18.55 0.63 -19.48
C ILE A 192 19.33 0.08 -20.67
N ILE A 193 18.76 0.17 -21.88
CA ILE A 193 19.41 -0.31 -23.11
C ILE A 193 20.69 0.50 -23.41
N ASP A 194 20.67 1.81 -23.20
CA ASP A 194 21.86 2.67 -23.40
C ASP A 194 22.87 2.59 -22.24
N GLY A 195 22.58 1.87 -21.15
CA GLY A 195 23.45 1.79 -19.97
C GLY A 195 23.58 3.11 -19.18
N LYS A 196 22.57 3.99 -19.26
CA LYS A 196 22.55 5.33 -18.66
C LYS A 196 22.13 5.31 -17.20
N GLU A 197 23.06 4.88 -16.33
CA GLU A 197 22.83 4.73 -14.89
C GLU A 197 22.36 6.04 -14.21
N HIS A 198 23.06 7.15 -14.47
CA HIS A 198 22.75 8.42 -13.83
C HIS A 198 21.36 8.94 -14.19
N GLU A 199 20.98 8.84 -15.45
CA GLU A 199 19.68 9.26 -15.95
C GLU A 199 18.56 8.34 -15.43
N ALA A 200 18.79 7.03 -15.37
CA ALA A 200 17.85 6.08 -14.79
C ALA A 200 17.59 6.40 -13.30
N ILE A 201 18.63 6.72 -12.52
CA ILE A 201 18.50 7.08 -11.10
C ILE A 201 17.78 8.43 -10.94
N ALA A 202 18.14 9.45 -11.72
CA ALA A 202 17.49 10.75 -11.67
C ALA A 202 16.01 10.66 -12.04
N PHE A 203 15.71 9.87 -13.07
CA PHE A 203 14.35 9.55 -13.50
C PHE A 203 13.58 8.82 -12.39
N ALA A 204 14.17 7.79 -11.77
CA ALA A 204 13.57 7.06 -10.65
C ALA A 204 13.14 7.98 -9.50
N LYS A 205 14.02 8.90 -9.08
CA LYS A 205 13.74 9.86 -8.00
C LYS A 205 12.57 10.77 -8.35
N ARG A 206 12.56 11.30 -9.58
CA ARG A 206 11.50 12.19 -10.05
C ARG A 206 10.15 11.48 -10.14
N GLU A 207 10.13 10.29 -10.73
CA GLU A 207 8.89 9.51 -10.85
C GLU A 207 8.42 9.05 -9.47
N GLY A 208 9.31 8.65 -8.56
CA GLY A 208 8.96 8.27 -7.19
C GLY A 208 8.21 9.38 -6.45
N ILE A 209 8.71 10.62 -6.52
CA ILE A 209 8.05 11.81 -5.93
C ILE A 209 6.71 12.08 -6.63
N THR A 210 6.69 12.07 -7.96
CA THR A 210 5.48 12.36 -8.75
C THR A 210 4.37 11.37 -8.39
N TRP A 211 4.70 10.08 -8.35
CA TRP A 211 3.76 9.01 -8.01
C TRP A 211 3.35 9.02 -6.53
N ALA A 212 4.15 9.62 -5.65
CA ALA A 212 3.81 9.81 -4.24
C ALA A 212 2.78 10.93 -4.03
N LYS A 213 2.69 11.91 -4.93
CA LYS A 213 1.66 12.96 -4.89
C LYS A 213 0.27 12.45 -5.23
N HIS A 214 0.17 11.37 -6.02
CA HIS A 214 -1.11 10.82 -6.47
C HIS A 214 -1.54 9.57 -5.69
N SER A 215 -2.85 9.33 -5.63
CA SER A 215 -3.50 8.29 -4.80
C SER A 215 -3.43 6.87 -5.42
N LEU A 216 -2.29 6.49 -6.00
CA LEU A 216 -2.10 5.13 -6.51
C LEU A 216 -1.63 4.18 -5.40
N THR A 217 -2.12 2.94 -5.39
CA THR A 217 -1.65 1.95 -4.39
C THR A 217 -0.25 1.45 -4.73
N LEU A 218 0.54 1.06 -3.72
CA LEU A 218 1.89 0.51 -3.92
C LEU A 218 1.89 -0.74 -4.83
N ALA A 219 0.85 -1.56 -4.75
CA ALA A 219 0.69 -2.77 -5.55
C ALA A 219 0.59 -2.46 -7.05
N PHE A 220 -0.18 -1.44 -7.44
CA PHE A 220 -0.26 -0.98 -8.84
C PHE A 220 1.12 -0.56 -9.36
N LYS A 221 1.91 0.11 -8.51
CA LYS A 221 3.26 0.58 -8.90
C LYS A 221 4.22 -0.56 -9.13
N LEU A 222 4.20 -1.55 -8.24
CA LEU A 222 5.04 -2.74 -8.37
C LEU A 222 4.64 -3.55 -9.60
N GLU A 223 3.34 -3.74 -9.85
CA GLU A 223 2.84 -4.42 -11.05
C GLU A 223 3.36 -3.75 -12.32
N TRP A 224 3.25 -2.42 -12.40
CA TRP A 224 3.68 -1.65 -13.56
C TRP A 224 5.16 -1.87 -13.89
N VAL A 225 6.05 -1.68 -12.91
CA VAL A 225 7.49 -1.83 -13.16
C VAL A 225 7.85 -3.29 -13.50
N GLN A 226 7.17 -4.26 -12.89
CA GLN A 226 7.35 -5.67 -13.22
C GLN A 226 6.84 -6.00 -14.64
N ALA A 227 5.78 -5.35 -15.10
CA ALA A 227 5.29 -5.49 -16.47
C ALA A 227 6.33 -4.93 -17.46
N VAL A 228 6.87 -3.72 -17.21
CA VAL A 228 7.96 -3.16 -18.03
C VAL A 228 9.14 -4.11 -18.12
N ARG A 229 9.55 -4.71 -16.98
CA ARG A 229 10.62 -5.72 -16.94
C ARG A 229 10.32 -6.91 -17.85
N ARG A 230 9.12 -7.48 -17.78
CA ARG A 230 8.72 -8.64 -18.60
C ARG A 230 8.75 -8.32 -20.08
N VAL A 231 8.16 -7.18 -20.47
CA VAL A 231 8.11 -6.78 -21.88
C VAL A 231 9.49 -6.44 -22.42
N LEU A 232 10.37 -5.82 -21.63
CA LEU A 232 11.76 -5.61 -22.02
C LEU A 232 12.46 -6.94 -22.35
N TRP A 233 12.26 -7.97 -21.52
CA TRP A 233 12.83 -9.30 -21.77
C TRP A 233 12.25 -9.97 -23.02
N ASP A 234 10.94 -9.83 -23.28
CA ASP A 234 10.34 -10.29 -24.52
C ASP A 234 11.00 -9.59 -25.73
N PHE A 235 11.27 -8.28 -25.65
CA PHE A 235 11.90 -7.52 -26.73
C PHE A 235 13.35 -7.93 -26.96
N LEU A 236 14.15 -8.08 -25.90
CA LEU A 236 15.53 -8.55 -25.98
C LEU A 236 15.61 -9.92 -26.66
N TYR A 237 14.76 -10.86 -26.23
CA TYR A 237 14.70 -12.19 -26.84
C TYR A 237 14.38 -12.14 -28.33
N ASN A 238 13.41 -11.31 -28.72
CA ASN A 238 13.04 -11.20 -30.13
C ASN A 238 14.11 -10.52 -30.97
N TYR A 239 14.82 -9.52 -30.43
CA TYR A 239 15.97 -8.89 -31.07
C TYR A 239 17.08 -9.90 -31.36
N ASP A 240 17.47 -10.69 -30.35
CA ASP A 240 18.51 -11.71 -30.49
C ASP A 240 18.12 -12.79 -31.51
N ARG A 241 16.86 -13.25 -31.44
CA ARG A 241 16.31 -14.25 -32.34
C ARG A 241 16.30 -13.77 -33.79
N LEU A 242 15.85 -12.55 -34.05
CA LEU A 242 15.70 -12.02 -35.40
C LEU A 242 17.05 -11.66 -36.04
N ASN A 243 18.03 -11.23 -35.24
CA ASN A 243 19.38 -10.95 -35.73
C ASN A 243 20.25 -12.22 -35.94
N ASN A 244 19.76 -13.42 -35.59
CA ASN A 244 20.59 -14.64 -35.50
C ASN A 244 21.87 -14.40 -34.70
N HIS A 245 21.82 -13.54 -33.68
CA HIS A 245 22.99 -13.21 -32.87
C HIS A 245 23.40 -14.46 -32.09
N ASN A 246 24.48 -15.09 -32.53
CA ASN A 246 25.05 -16.28 -31.90
C ASN A 246 26.09 -15.84 -30.85
N ASP A 247 25.70 -14.89 -30.00
CA ASP A 247 26.60 -14.30 -29.02
C ASP A 247 27.11 -15.37 -28.05
N SER A 248 28.32 -15.14 -27.53
CA SER A 248 28.85 -16.03 -26.51
C SER A 248 27.92 -16.00 -25.29
N LYS A 249 27.75 -17.17 -24.65
CA LYS A 249 26.98 -17.25 -23.39
C LYS A 249 27.46 -16.24 -22.35
N GLU A 250 28.75 -15.94 -22.36
CA GLU A 250 29.37 -14.93 -21.48
C GLU A 250 28.85 -13.52 -21.75
N HIS A 251 28.70 -13.13 -23.02
CA HIS A 251 28.13 -11.83 -23.39
C HIS A 251 26.67 -11.70 -22.92
N TYR A 252 25.86 -12.74 -23.16
CA TYR A 252 24.47 -12.79 -22.68
C TYR A 252 24.37 -12.61 -21.16
N TYR A 253 25.16 -13.36 -20.37
CA TYR A 253 25.13 -13.23 -18.91
C TYR A 253 25.64 -11.87 -18.42
N SER A 254 26.61 -11.28 -19.10
CA SER A 254 27.11 -9.94 -18.78
C SER A 254 26.04 -8.87 -19.02
N MET A 255 25.37 -8.93 -20.18
CA MET A 255 24.26 -8.05 -20.54
C MET A 255 23.09 -8.23 -19.57
N GLU A 256 22.71 -9.47 -19.27
CA GLU A 256 21.63 -9.78 -18.33
C GLU A 256 21.89 -9.20 -16.94
N LYS A 257 23.12 -9.36 -16.45
CA LYS A 257 23.52 -8.77 -15.17
C LYS A 257 23.43 -7.25 -15.18
N SER A 258 23.91 -6.60 -16.25
CA SER A 258 23.89 -5.14 -16.38
C SER A 258 22.46 -4.59 -16.41
N ILE A 259 21.58 -5.19 -17.22
CA ILE A 259 20.17 -4.80 -17.35
C ILE A 259 19.43 -4.96 -16.01
N ASN A 260 19.62 -6.09 -15.31
CA ASN A 260 19.00 -6.30 -14.00
C ASN A 260 19.52 -5.33 -12.95
N GLN A 261 20.84 -5.06 -12.93
CA GLN A 261 21.43 -4.09 -12.00
C GLN A 261 20.82 -2.70 -12.18
N LEU A 262 20.69 -2.21 -13.41
CA LEU A 262 20.07 -0.91 -13.69
C LEU A 262 18.58 -0.89 -13.32
N MET A 263 17.85 -1.96 -13.63
CA MET A 263 16.44 -2.10 -13.25
C MET A 263 16.24 -2.09 -11.74
N ASP A 264 17.11 -2.78 -10.99
CA ASP A 264 17.03 -2.84 -9.53
C ASP A 264 17.45 -1.51 -8.90
N GLN A 265 18.45 -0.81 -9.44
CA GLN A 265 18.81 0.55 -9.02
C GLN A 265 17.66 1.53 -9.24
N PHE A 266 17.01 1.49 -10.41
CA PHE A 266 15.82 2.28 -10.68
C PHE A 266 14.73 2.01 -9.64
N LEU A 267 14.38 0.73 -9.42
CA LEU A 267 13.35 0.32 -8.47
C LEU A 267 13.65 0.81 -7.04
N ASN A 268 14.87 0.59 -6.57
CA ASN A 268 15.28 0.98 -5.23
C ASN A 268 15.19 2.51 -5.05
N GLN A 269 15.70 3.29 -6.00
CA GLN A 269 15.66 4.76 -5.92
C GLN A 269 14.23 5.30 -6.06
N PHE A 270 13.41 4.68 -6.89
CA PHE A 270 12.00 5.00 -7.03
C PHE A 270 11.26 4.80 -5.70
N PHE A 271 11.43 3.64 -5.04
CA PHE A 271 10.75 3.36 -3.78
C PHE A 271 11.26 4.18 -2.60
N ILE A 272 12.57 4.44 -2.52
CA ILE A 272 13.15 5.29 -1.47
C ILE A 272 12.57 6.70 -1.57
N SER A 273 12.63 7.32 -2.76
CA SER A 273 12.12 8.68 -2.97
C SER A 273 10.60 8.77 -2.77
N TYR A 274 9.86 7.73 -3.19
CA TYR A 274 8.43 7.60 -2.94
C TYR A 274 8.10 7.56 -1.44
N SER A 275 8.76 6.68 -0.68
CA SER A 275 8.51 6.50 0.76
C SER A 275 8.86 7.77 1.52
N GLN A 276 10.06 8.33 1.28
CA GLN A 276 10.52 9.56 1.91
C GLN A 276 9.52 10.70 1.70
N PHE A 277 9.04 10.90 0.47
CA PHE A 277 8.07 11.96 0.21
C PHE A 277 6.73 11.73 0.94
N LYS A 278 6.25 10.48 1.02
CA LYS A 278 5.03 10.16 1.79
C LYS A 278 5.21 10.37 3.29
N ASP A 279 6.34 9.94 3.84
CA ASP A 279 6.67 10.11 5.26
C ASP A 279 6.79 11.60 5.61
N ASP A 280 7.43 12.38 4.74
CA ASP A 280 7.55 13.84 4.86
C ASP A 280 6.19 14.53 4.77
N LEU A 281 5.31 14.10 3.86
CA LEU A 281 3.95 14.62 3.74
C LEU A 281 3.12 14.33 5.00
N ILE A 282 3.20 13.10 5.53
CA ILE A 282 2.51 12.73 6.77
C ILE A 282 3.04 13.54 7.95
N ARG A 283 4.37 13.71 8.03
CA ARG A 283 5.00 14.53 9.08
C ARG A 283 4.54 15.98 8.99
N ALA A 284 4.59 16.60 7.81
CA ALA A 284 4.12 17.97 7.61
C ALA A 284 2.62 18.13 7.93
N GLN A 285 1.78 17.13 7.59
CA GLN A 285 0.38 17.13 7.97
C GLN A 285 0.17 17.03 9.48
N ARG A 286 0.97 16.20 10.18
CA ARG A 286 0.94 16.10 11.65
C ARG A 286 1.39 17.41 12.31
N GLU A 287 2.52 17.98 11.87
CA GLU A 287 3.03 19.26 12.36
C GLU A 287 2.00 20.39 12.19
N MET A 288 1.27 20.45 11.07
CA MET A 288 0.22 21.44 10.83
C MET A 288 -0.99 21.25 11.76
N VAL A 289 -1.42 20.00 12.00
CA VAL A 289 -2.47 19.69 12.98
C VAL A 289 -2.01 20.04 14.39
N GLU A 290 -0.73 19.87 14.69
CA GLU A 290 -0.14 20.16 15.99
C GLU A 290 0.09 21.64 16.25
N ASP A 291 0.32 22.44 15.21
CA ASP A 291 0.32 23.90 15.32
C ASP A 291 -1.02 24.49 15.71
N LEU A 292 -2.10 23.81 15.34
CA LEU A 292 -3.46 24.18 15.70
C LEU A 292 -3.94 23.60 17.04
N SER A 293 -3.24 22.61 17.64
CA SER A 293 -3.79 21.81 18.75
C SER A 293 -3.28 22.13 20.16
N VAL A 294 -2.26 22.99 20.32
CA VAL A 294 -1.74 23.45 21.62
C VAL A 294 -1.85 24.98 21.74
N PRO A 295 -3.08 25.55 21.80
CA PRO A 295 -3.25 26.99 21.94
C PRO A 295 -2.93 27.43 23.37
N ILE A 296 -1.93 28.31 23.55
CA ILE A 296 -1.75 29.03 24.82
C ILE A 296 -2.51 30.34 24.72
N ILE A 297 -3.59 30.45 25.50
CA ILE A 297 -4.51 31.59 25.46
C ILE A 297 -4.15 32.53 26.62
N PRO A 298 -3.73 33.78 26.36
CA PRO A 298 -3.44 34.73 27.42
C PRO A 298 -4.74 35.19 28.10
N LEU A 299 -4.76 35.16 29.44
CA LEU A 299 -5.87 35.66 30.25
C LEU A 299 -5.57 37.05 30.83
N THR A 300 -4.32 37.23 31.29
CA THR A 300 -3.79 38.50 31.80
C THR A 300 -2.38 38.71 31.26
N ARG A 301 -1.69 39.77 31.71
CA ARG A 301 -0.28 40.00 31.35
C ARG A 301 0.68 38.95 31.92
N ALA A 302 0.28 38.25 32.98
CA ALA A 302 1.11 37.29 33.71
C ALA A 302 0.52 35.86 33.70
N THR A 303 -0.76 35.70 33.36
CA THR A 303 -1.47 34.42 33.42
C THR A 303 -1.95 33.99 32.05
N SER A 304 -1.69 32.74 31.68
CA SER A 304 -2.20 32.10 30.47
C SER A 304 -2.86 30.76 30.78
N ILE A 305 -3.71 30.30 29.86
CA ILE A 305 -4.36 28.98 29.92
C ILE A 305 -3.96 28.12 28.73
N LEU A 306 -3.71 26.84 28.98
CA LEU A 306 -3.51 25.79 28.01
C LEU A 306 -4.64 24.75 28.14
N PRO A 307 -5.69 24.83 27.32
CA PRO A 307 -6.72 23.79 27.26
C PRO A 307 -6.22 22.59 26.45
N LEU A 308 -6.26 21.40 27.05
CA LEU A 308 -5.87 20.15 26.39
C LEU A 308 -7.12 19.30 26.12
N ILE A 309 -7.31 18.93 24.85
CA ILE A 309 -8.49 18.19 24.36
C ILE A 309 -8.06 16.93 23.62
N GLY A 310 -8.74 15.81 23.86
CA GLY A 310 -8.55 14.55 23.15
C GLY A 310 -7.51 13.64 23.80
N ALA A 311 -7.05 12.61 23.08
CA ALA A 311 -6.03 11.69 23.57
C ALA A 311 -4.63 12.34 23.56
N ILE A 312 -3.84 12.11 24.60
CA ILE A 312 -2.44 12.55 24.67
C ILE A 312 -1.55 11.32 24.66
N ASP A 313 -0.68 11.23 23.64
CA ASP A 313 0.40 10.26 23.57
C ASP A 313 1.76 10.93 23.89
N GLY A 314 2.83 10.12 23.92
CA GLY A 314 4.16 10.63 24.26
C GLY A 314 4.73 11.62 23.23
N PHE A 315 4.29 11.55 21.96
CA PHE A 315 4.69 12.51 20.95
C PHE A 315 4.05 13.87 21.21
N ARG A 316 2.73 13.89 21.42
CA ARG A 316 1.97 15.10 21.72
C ARG A 316 2.43 15.76 23.02
N ALA A 317 2.81 14.98 24.03
CA ALA A 317 3.37 15.50 25.27
C ALA A 317 4.73 16.23 25.05
N ASN A 318 5.61 15.73 24.17
CA ASN A 318 6.85 16.45 23.80
C ASN A 318 6.53 17.77 23.08
N THR A 319 5.60 17.74 22.13
CA THR A 319 5.18 18.97 21.42
C THR A 319 4.60 20.01 22.38
N ILE A 320 3.84 19.58 23.40
CA ILE A 320 3.35 20.46 24.47
C ILE A 320 4.52 21.06 25.26
N GLU A 321 5.51 20.24 25.64
CA GLU A 321 6.71 20.70 26.36
C GLU A 321 7.42 21.83 25.62
N ASP A 322 7.84 21.58 24.38
CA ASP A 322 8.62 22.54 23.58
C ASP A 322 7.87 23.87 23.42
N LYS A 323 6.56 23.81 23.11
CA LYS A 323 5.74 25.01 22.91
C LYS A 323 5.51 25.78 24.21
N VAL A 324 5.21 25.08 25.30
CA VAL A 324 4.99 25.69 26.60
C VAL A 324 6.24 26.42 27.06
N ILE A 325 7.40 25.77 27.02
CA ILE A 325 8.67 26.38 27.44
C ILE A 325 9.01 27.59 26.55
N SER A 326 8.87 27.47 25.23
CA SER A 326 9.12 28.58 24.30
C SER A 326 8.21 29.78 24.56
N GLN A 327 6.91 29.56 24.77
CA GLN A 327 5.93 30.63 25.00
C GLN A 327 6.08 31.29 26.37
N ILE A 328 6.42 30.53 27.42
CA ILE A 328 6.74 31.10 28.74
C ILE A 328 7.94 32.05 28.61
N GLY A 329 8.99 31.64 27.91
CA GLY A 329 10.18 32.46 27.69
C GLY A 329 9.90 33.74 26.89
N ASN A 330 9.16 33.62 25.78
CA ASN A 330 8.86 34.75 24.89
C ASN A 330 7.91 35.77 25.52
N ASN A 331 6.89 35.31 26.24
CA ASN A 331 5.82 36.17 26.76
C ASN A 331 5.93 36.47 28.25
N ARG A 332 6.96 35.94 28.94
CA ARG A 332 7.19 36.08 30.39
C ARG A 332 5.95 35.71 31.23
N ILE A 333 5.40 34.53 30.94
CA ILE A 333 4.23 34.01 31.66
C ILE A 333 4.67 33.61 33.07
N GLU A 334 4.02 34.16 34.09
CA GLU A 334 4.30 33.85 35.51
C GLU A 334 3.40 32.72 36.03
N THR A 335 2.23 32.52 35.43
CA THR A 335 1.30 31.44 35.81
C THR A 335 0.66 30.81 34.57
N LEU A 336 0.72 29.48 34.50
CA LEU A 336 0.13 28.70 33.42
C LEU A 336 -0.91 27.72 33.97
N ILE A 337 -2.18 27.92 33.59
CA ILE A 337 -3.29 27.03 33.92
C ILE A 337 -3.39 25.97 32.83
N ILE A 338 -3.25 24.70 33.18
CA ILE A 338 -3.30 23.56 32.27
C ILE A 338 -4.58 22.78 32.55
N ASP A 339 -5.53 22.85 31.63
CA ASP A 339 -6.82 22.20 31.79
C ASP A 339 -6.84 20.83 31.10
N LEU A 340 -6.90 19.77 31.91
CA LEU A 340 -6.94 18.38 31.48
C LEU A 340 -8.36 17.83 31.40
N SER A 341 -9.39 18.65 31.63
CA SER A 341 -10.79 18.22 31.64
C SER A 341 -11.23 17.55 30.32
N GLY A 342 -10.69 18.04 29.20
CA GLY A 342 -10.93 17.53 27.84
C GLY A 342 -10.10 16.33 27.44
N VAL A 343 -9.18 15.86 28.30
CA VAL A 343 -8.31 14.72 28.00
C VAL A 343 -9.06 13.42 28.28
N MET A 344 -9.15 12.55 27.27
CA MET A 344 -9.91 11.31 27.35
C MET A 344 -9.13 10.18 28.01
N GLU A 345 -7.84 10.07 27.70
CA GLU A 345 -6.97 8.99 28.17
C GLU A 345 -5.55 9.52 28.44
N MET A 346 -4.97 9.13 29.57
CA MET A 346 -3.56 9.31 29.90
C MET A 346 -3.02 8.00 30.46
N ASN A 347 -1.92 7.52 29.88
CA ASN A 347 -1.19 6.36 30.39
C ASN A 347 -0.07 6.80 31.36
N GLU A 348 0.61 5.82 31.97
CA GLU A 348 1.66 6.08 32.95
C GLU A 348 2.84 6.87 32.36
N ASP A 349 3.24 6.55 31.13
CA ASP A 349 4.37 7.21 30.46
C ASP A 349 4.08 8.68 30.16
N VAL A 350 2.85 9.00 29.73
CA VAL A 350 2.40 10.38 29.52
C VAL A 350 2.38 11.16 30.83
N VAL A 351 1.93 10.57 31.93
CA VAL A 351 1.98 11.23 33.25
C VAL A 351 3.43 11.53 33.67
N LYS A 352 4.36 10.59 33.50
CA LYS A 352 5.79 10.82 33.78
C LYS A 352 6.33 11.99 32.97
N GLN A 353 5.93 12.08 31.71
CA GLN A 353 6.33 13.17 30.84
C GLN A 353 5.74 14.52 31.28
N PHE A 354 4.48 14.56 31.72
CA PHE A 354 3.89 15.77 32.31
C PHE A 354 4.60 16.22 33.60
N ILE A 355 5.12 15.29 34.41
CA ILE A 355 5.97 15.65 35.56
C ILE A 355 7.21 16.41 35.07
N SER A 356 7.88 15.92 34.02
CA SER A 356 9.01 16.61 33.40
C SER A 356 8.63 17.96 32.80
N VAL A 357 7.45 18.08 32.18
CA VAL A 357 6.91 19.35 31.68
C VAL A 357 6.74 20.35 32.84
N PHE A 358 6.13 19.94 33.95
CA PHE A 358 5.97 20.81 35.13
C PHE A 358 7.32 21.20 35.74
N ASP A 359 8.29 20.30 35.75
CA ASP A 359 9.66 20.63 36.14
C ASP A 359 10.25 21.73 35.25
N GLY A 360 10.13 21.61 33.93
CA GLY A 360 10.56 22.63 32.98
C GLY A 360 9.86 23.98 33.19
N ILE A 361 8.54 23.98 33.41
CA ILE A 361 7.75 25.20 33.68
C ILE A 361 8.25 25.90 34.94
N ASN A 362 8.47 25.15 36.03
CA ASN A 362 8.99 25.70 37.29
C ASN A 362 10.41 26.25 37.11
N MET A 363 11.28 25.59 36.34
CA MET A 363 12.63 26.07 36.03
C MET A 363 12.62 27.41 35.27
N MET A 364 11.58 27.68 34.49
CA MET A 364 11.37 28.96 33.81
C MET A 364 10.80 30.06 34.71
N GLY A 365 10.55 29.76 36.00
CA GLY A 365 9.96 30.70 36.95
C GLY A 365 8.45 30.91 36.78
N CYS A 366 7.78 30.01 36.06
CA CYS A 366 6.33 30.02 35.89
C CYS A 366 5.69 29.01 36.87
N GLN A 367 4.56 29.37 37.47
CA GLN A 367 3.78 28.49 38.35
C GLN A 367 2.75 27.69 37.52
N PRO A 368 2.88 26.35 37.43
CA PRO A 368 1.85 25.53 36.80
C PRO A 368 0.68 25.31 37.77
N ILE A 369 -0.54 25.44 37.23
CA ILE A 369 -1.81 25.09 37.88
C ILE A 369 -2.49 24.03 37.02
N VAL A 370 -2.86 22.88 37.60
CA VAL A 370 -3.51 21.78 36.88
C VAL A 370 -4.97 21.69 37.30
N THR A 371 -5.87 21.58 36.32
CA THR A 371 -7.32 21.41 36.53
C THR A 371 -7.87 20.20 35.79
N GLY A 372 -9.02 19.69 36.24
CA GLY A 372 -9.77 18.70 35.47
C GLY A 372 -9.20 17.28 35.48
N LEU A 373 -8.37 16.93 36.46
CA LEU A 373 -7.88 15.55 36.61
C LEU A 373 -9.04 14.59 36.89
N ARG A 374 -9.18 13.59 36.02
CA ARG A 374 -10.23 12.59 36.14
C ARG A 374 -9.90 11.53 37.20
N PRO A 375 -10.90 10.99 37.93
CA PRO A 375 -10.67 10.02 39.01
C PRO A 375 -9.86 8.78 38.59
N GLU A 376 -10.00 8.32 37.35
CA GLU A 376 -9.27 7.18 36.78
C GLU A 376 -7.77 7.47 36.63
N VAL A 377 -7.40 8.68 36.18
CA VAL A 377 -6.01 9.12 36.07
C VAL A 377 -5.40 9.22 37.47
N VAL A 378 -6.14 9.80 38.43
CA VAL A 378 -5.70 9.90 39.83
C VAL A 378 -5.51 8.51 40.44
N LYS A 379 -6.43 7.56 40.22
CA LYS A 379 -6.29 6.17 40.69
C LYS A 379 -5.07 5.47 40.09
N MET A 380 -4.78 5.70 38.81
CA MET A 380 -3.58 5.19 38.17
C MET A 380 -2.32 5.79 38.80
N MET A 381 -2.26 7.11 38.97
CA MET A 381 -1.13 7.80 39.60
C MET A 381 -0.81 7.24 40.98
N ILE A 382 -1.84 7.02 41.81
CA ILE A 382 -1.70 6.40 43.15
C ILE A 382 -1.10 5.00 43.06
N ARG A 383 -1.56 4.17 42.10
CA ARG A 383 -1.06 2.80 41.92
C ARG A 383 0.39 2.75 41.42
N SER A 384 0.77 3.69 40.56
CA SER A 384 2.10 3.78 39.98
C SER A 384 3.08 4.61 40.83
N GLY A 385 2.64 5.15 41.97
CA GLY A 385 3.48 5.99 42.85
C GLY A 385 3.86 7.33 42.24
N LEU A 386 3.08 7.83 41.28
CA LEU A 386 3.28 9.12 40.61
C LEU A 386 2.46 10.21 41.28
N SER A 387 2.98 11.44 41.31
CA SER A 387 2.29 12.59 41.89
C SER A 387 2.69 13.87 41.20
N PHE A 388 1.76 14.82 41.12
CA PHE A 388 2.03 16.22 40.73
C PHE A 388 2.23 17.14 41.94
N GLU A 389 2.14 16.60 43.16
CA GLU A 389 2.40 17.37 44.38
C GLU A 389 3.80 18.00 44.35
N GLN A 390 3.90 19.24 44.84
CA GLN A 390 5.11 20.08 44.82
C GLN A 390 5.58 20.50 43.41
N LYS A 391 5.03 19.92 42.34
CA LYS A 391 5.33 20.29 40.95
C LYS A 391 4.28 21.22 40.36
N ALA A 392 3.01 21.05 40.71
CA ALA A 392 1.93 21.92 40.28
C ALA A 392 0.85 22.11 41.34
N ILE A 393 0.17 23.25 41.31
CA ILE A 393 -1.00 23.50 42.15
C ILE A 393 -2.20 22.82 41.50
N THR A 394 -2.85 21.90 42.21
CA THR A 394 -4.03 21.21 41.68
C THR A 394 -5.31 21.94 42.12
N LYS A 395 -6.23 22.20 41.19
CA LYS A 395 -7.58 22.73 41.46
C LYS A 395 -8.64 21.81 40.87
N GLY A 396 -9.83 21.82 41.47
CA GLY A 396 -10.91 20.91 41.07
C GLY A 396 -11.45 21.19 39.67
N THR A 397 -11.63 22.48 39.34
CA THR A 397 -12.18 22.91 38.04
C THR A 397 -11.42 24.09 37.48
N LEU A 398 -11.52 24.29 36.16
CA LEU A 398 -10.97 25.46 35.51
C LEU A 398 -11.55 26.77 36.08
N GLN A 399 -12.86 26.79 36.36
CA GLN A 399 -13.53 27.95 36.96
C GLN A 399 -12.89 28.35 38.29
N GLN A 400 -12.57 27.39 39.15
CA GLN A 400 -11.91 27.65 40.44
C GLN A 400 -10.51 28.25 40.25
N ALA A 401 -9.75 27.78 39.26
CA ALA A 401 -8.43 28.34 38.96
C ALA A 401 -8.52 29.77 38.39
N LEU A 402 -9.54 30.04 37.57
CA LEU A 402 -9.80 31.37 37.02
C LEU A 402 -10.24 32.37 38.08
N GLU A 403 -11.12 31.97 39.01
CA GLU A 403 -11.63 32.86 40.07
C GLU A 403 -10.49 33.41 40.94
N ASP A 404 -9.53 32.57 41.33
CA ASP A 404 -8.35 32.96 42.13
C ASP A 404 -7.48 34.04 41.44
N HIS A 405 -7.49 34.10 40.10
CA HIS A 405 -6.61 34.97 39.30
C HIS A 405 -7.34 36.17 38.70
N LEU A 406 -8.67 36.11 38.61
CA LEU A 406 -9.51 37.20 38.13
C LEU A 406 -10.03 38.09 39.27
N THR A 407 -10.08 37.57 40.50
CA THR A 407 -10.49 38.36 41.69
C THR A 407 -9.34 39.07 42.40
N ALA A 408 -8.09 38.78 42.04
CA ALA A 408 -6.92 39.57 42.42
C ALA A 408 -6.87 40.89 41.63
N ARG A 409 -7.80 41.81 41.93
CA ARG A 409 -7.81 43.21 41.47
C ARG A 409 -7.81 44.15 42.65
#